data_AF-A0A3A8VXZ9-F1
#
_entry.id   AF-A0A3A8VXZ9-F1
#
_cell.length_a   1.000
_cell.length_b   1.000
_cell.length_c   1.000
_cell.angle_alpha   90.00
_cell.angle_beta   90.00
_cell.angle_gamma   90.00
#
_symmetry.space_group_name_H-M   'P 1'
#
loop_
_entity.id
_entity.type
_entity.pdbx_description
1 polymer ?
#
loop_
_entity_poly.entity_id
_entity_poly.type
_entity_poly.pdbx_seq_one_letter_code
_entity_poly.pdbx_strand_id
1 'polypeptide(L)'
;MKYAPRKVYIKESGSYVELSYTDFCRRKQADQSYMDKLFIPVQGCLLEVVREQYTDFYQDKERWRYLQKLDTNHKLLSLEGFTDSEGNVIDFVIDEAVDVAETVVHLKYDILKHPNVKLTADGGKQPYFHGEPTQAVATFVFGGDIPKDAVTLNPVSTSYELLSDEDLEEIFNL
;
A
#
# COMPACT_ATOMS: atom_id res chain seq x y z
N MET A 1 16.25 -23.83 11.54
CA MET A 1 15.65 -23.83 12.90
C MET A 1 14.14 -23.78 12.79
N LYS A 2 13.40 -24.66 13.46
CA LYS A 2 11.93 -24.53 13.55
C LYS A 2 11.64 -23.31 14.42
N TYR A 3 11.17 -22.23 13.81
CA TYR A 3 10.86 -20.99 14.49
C TYR A 3 9.72 -21.23 15.49
N ALA A 4 10.01 -21.16 16.79
CA ALA A 4 9.00 -21.18 17.83
C ALA A 4 8.63 -19.73 18.15
N PRO A 5 7.35 -19.34 18.01
CA PRO A 5 6.94 -17.99 18.37
C PRO A 5 7.13 -17.76 19.87
N ARG A 6 7.55 -16.54 20.23
CA ARG A 6 7.81 -16.12 21.61
C ARG A 6 6.55 -16.21 22.46
N LYS A 7 5.42 -15.73 21.94
CA LYS A 7 4.12 -15.64 22.60
C LYS A 7 2.98 -15.73 21.58
N VAL A 8 1.79 -16.09 22.04
CA VAL A 8 0.55 -16.11 21.24
C VAL A 8 -0.47 -15.19 21.91
N TYR A 9 -1.12 -14.33 21.16
CA TYR A 9 -2.16 -13.42 21.66
C TYR A 9 -3.50 -13.80 21.04
N ILE A 10 -4.51 -13.99 21.88
CA ILE A 10 -5.86 -14.43 21.52
C ILE A 10 -6.83 -13.35 21.95
N LYS A 11 -7.87 -13.10 21.16
CA LYS A 11 -8.88 -12.07 21.47
C LYS A 11 -10.00 -12.71 22.28
N GLU A 12 -10.04 -12.43 23.58
CA GLU A 12 -11.08 -12.87 24.51
C GLU A 12 -11.85 -11.65 25.03
N SER A 13 -13.17 -11.65 24.90
CA SER A 13 -14.06 -10.57 25.39
C SER A 13 -13.66 -9.15 24.94
N GLY A 14 -13.09 -9.01 23.74
CA GLY A 14 -12.66 -7.72 23.17
C GLY A 14 -11.22 -7.31 23.50
N SER A 15 -10.52 -8.04 24.39
CA SER A 15 -9.15 -7.75 24.79
C SER A 15 -8.18 -8.86 24.36
N TYR A 16 -6.91 -8.51 24.17
CA TYR A 16 -5.87 -9.48 23.85
C TYR A 16 -5.31 -10.11 25.13
N VAL A 17 -5.38 -11.44 25.20
CA VAL A 17 -4.81 -12.24 26.29
C VAL A 17 -3.56 -12.94 25.78
N GLU A 18 -2.48 -12.82 26.55
CA GLU A 18 -1.22 -13.50 26.27
C GLU A 18 -1.31 -14.99 26.67
N LEU A 19 -0.82 -15.85 25.80
CA LEU A 19 -0.71 -17.29 26.00
C LEU A 19 0.67 -17.78 25.57
N SER A 20 1.20 -18.76 26.32
CA SER A 20 2.41 -19.47 25.91
C SER A 20 2.11 -20.32 24.67
N TYR A 21 3.12 -20.52 23.81
CA TYR A 21 2.95 -21.36 22.63
C TYR A 21 2.58 -22.82 22.99
N THR A 22 3.09 -23.33 24.11
CA THR A 22 2.75 -24.67 24.61
C THR A 22 1.29 -24.78 25.05
N ASP A 23 0.77 -23.76 25.73
CA ASP A 23 -0.63 -23.76 26.16
C ASP A 23 -1.58 -23.57 24.98
N PHE A 24 -1.19 -22.76 24.00
CA PHE A 24 -1.92 -22.64 22.73
C PHE A 24 -2.05 -24.00 22.04
N CYS A 25 -0.95 -24.75 21.90
CA CYS A 25 -0.98 -26.08 21.29
C CYS A 25 -1.89 -27.07 22.04
N ARG A 26 -1.89 -27.03 23.38
CA ARG A 26 -2.81 -27.87 24.19
C ARG A 26 -4.27 -27.49 23.97
N ARG A 27 -4.59 -26.18 24.01
CA ARG A 27 -5.96 -25.69 23.79
C ARG A 27 -6.46 -26.03 22.39
N LYS A 28 -5.60 -25.89 21.38
CA LYS A 28 -5.90 -26.26 19.99
C LYS A 28 -6.19 -27.76 19.80
N GLN A 29 -5.62 -28.63 20.64
CA GLN A 29 -5.92 -30.06 20.62
C GLN A 29 -7.22 -30.41 21.35
N ALA A 30 -7.59 -29.62 22.37
CA ALA A 30 -8.78 -29.86 23.18
C ALA A 30 -10.06 -29.25 22.57
N ASP A 31 -9.94 -28.13 21.87
CA ASP A 31 -11.07 -27.37 21.32
C ASP A 31 -10.91 -27.13 19.81
N GLN A 32 -11.90 -27.58 19.05
CA GLN A 32 -11.97 -27.45 17.60
C GLN A 32 -12.14 -25.99 17.14
N SER A 33 -12.72 -25.11 17.98
CA SER A 33 -12.91 -23.68 17.69
C SER A 33 -11.59 -22.95 17.35
N TYR A 34 -10.47 -23.46 17.86
CA TYR A 34 -9.13 -22.93 17.57
C TYR A 34 -8.63 -23.20 16.16
N MET A 35 -9.29 -24.07 15.39
CA MET A 35 -8.93 -24.35 13.99
C MET A 35 -9.35 -23.22 13.04
N ASP A 36 -10.44 -22.52 13.37
CA ASP A 36 -10.98 -21.45 12.53
C ASP A 36 -10.36 -20.08 12.85
N LYS A 37 -9.62 -19.98 13.96
CA LYS A 37 -8.91 -18.76 14.36
C LYS A 37 -7.74 -18.48 13.41
N LEU A 38 -7.67 -17.24 12.95
CA LEU A 38 -6.64 -16.76 12.02
C LEU A 38 -5.55 -16.01 12.79
N PHE A 39 -4.30 -16.24 12.43
CA PHE A 39 -3.14 -15.64 13.11
C PHE A 39 -2.16 -15.02 12.12
N ILE A 40 -1.66 -13.83 12.45
CA ILE A 40 -0.55 -13.19 11.73
C ILE A 40 0.73 -13.18 12.59
N PRO A 41 1.90 -13.39 11.98
CA PRO A 41 3.17 -13.28 12.70
C PRO A 41 3.59 -11.81 12.85
N VAL A 42 3.80 -11.35 14.09
CA VAL A 42 4.23 -9.98 14.40
C VAL A 42 5.38 -10.02 15.40
N GLN A 43 6.58 -9.55 15.00
CA GLN A 43 7.78 -9.47 15.85
C GLN A 43 8.11 -10.77 16.61
N GLY A 44 7.77 -11.91 16.02
CA GLY A 44 7.96 -13.23 16.60
C GLY A 44 6.91 -13.70 17.58
N CYS A 45 5.78 -13.01 17.66
CA CYS A 45 4.57 -13.48 18.30
C CYS A 45 3.53 -13.87 17.25
N LEU A 46 2.55 -14.69 17.64
CA LEU A 46 1.34 -14.94 16.85
C LEU A 46 0.20 -14.10 17.41
N LEU A 47 -0.49 -13.34 16.56
CA LEU A 47 -1.60 -12.49 16.95
C LEU A 47 -2.89 -12.96 16.27
N GLU A 48 -3.92 -13.26 17.06
CA GLU A 48 -5.26 -13.56 16.54
C GLU A 48 -5.86 -12.33 15.87
N VAL A 49 -6.37 -12.51 14.65
CA VAL A 49 -6.99 -11.45 13.87
C VAL A 49 -8.28 -11.92 13.23
N VAL A 50 -9.11 -10.96 12.83
CA VAL A 50 -10.30 -11.23 12.02
C VAL A 50 -9.91 -11.49 10.56
N ARG A 51 -10.82 -12.10 9.80
CA ARG A 51 -10.59 -12.49 8.40
C ARG A 51 -10.15 -11.32 7.51
N GLU A 52 -10.77 -10.15 7.66
CA GLU A 52 -10.45 -8.95 6.88
C GLU A 52 -9.00 -8.51 7.10
N GLN A 53 -8.58 -8.37 8.35
CA GLN A 53 -7.21 -8.05 8.71
C GLN A 53 -6.19 -9.10 8.26
N TYR A 54 -6.60 -10.38 8.27
CA TYR A 54 -5.77 -11.47 7.77
C TYR A 54 -5.57 -11.35 6.25
N THR A 55 -6.62 -11.08 5.49
CA THR A 55 -6.51 -10.93 4.03
C THR A 55 -5.63 -9.74 3.68
N ASP A 56 -5.81 -8.60 4.33
CA ASP A 56 -5.07 -7.38 4.02
C ASP A 56 -3.56 -7.56 4.28
N PHE A 57 -3.20 -8.15 5.42
CA PHE A 57 -1.81 -8.42 5.79
C PHE A 57 -1.07 -9.29 4.76
N TYR A 58 -1.74 -10.31 4.22
CA TYR A 58 -1.12 -11.22 3.25
C TYR A 58 -1.17 -10.69 1.82
N GLN A 59 -2.20 -9.92 1.44
CA GLN A 59 -2.23 -9.23 0.15
C GLN A 59 -1.05 -8.27 -0.01
N ASP A 60 -0.76 -7.45 1.01
CA ASP A 60 0.39 -6.54 0.98
C ASP A 60 1.73 -7.28 0.92
N LYS A 61 1.84 -8.39 1.65
CA LYS A 61 3.05 -9.23 1.63
C LYS A 61 3.28 -9.89 0.27
N GLU A 62 2.21 -10.30 -0.40
CA GLU A 62 2.28 -10.84 -1.76
C GLU A 62 2.60 -9.76 -2.79
N ARG A 63 1.98 -8.57 -2.66
CA ARG A 63 2.32 -7.39 -3.48
C ARG A 63 3.79 -7.01 -3.32
N TRP A 64 4.30 -6.98 -2.10
CA TRP A 64 5.71 -6.66 -1.83
C TRP A 64 6.65 -7.69 -2.45
N ARG A 65 6.34 -8.99 -2.34
CA ARG A 65 7.10 -10.06 -3.01
C ARG A 65 7.05 -9.94 -4.52
N TYR A 66 5.90 -9.56 -5.08
CA TYR A 66 5.76 -9.35 -6.51
C TYR A 66 6.61 -8.17 -6.98
N LEU A 67 6.55 -7.02 -6.29
CA LEU A 67 7.39 -5.86 -6.58
C LEU A 67 8.88 -6.19 -6.45
N GLN A 68 9.29 -6.94 -5.43
CA GLN A 68 10.67 -7.35 -5.24
C GLN A 68 11.14 -8.29 -6.38
N LYS A 69 10.28 -9.19 -6.85
CA LYS A 69 10.59 -10.03 -8.02
C LYS A 69 10.70 -9.20 -9.30
N LEU A 70 9.81 -8.25 -9.51
CA LEU A 70 9.89 -7.33 -10.65
C LEU A 70 11.16 -6.50 -10.60
N ASP A 71 11.51 -5.95 -9.45
CA ASP A 71 12.73 -5.18 -9.26
C ASP A 71 13.98 -6.02 -9.52
N THR A 72 14.01 -7.27 -9.03
CA THR A 72 15.11 -8.20 -9.32
C THR A 72 15.24 -8.53 -10.80
N ASN A 73 14.10 -8.73 -11.49
CA ASN A 73 14.09 -9.11 -12.90
C ASN A 73 14.38 -7.94 -13.84
N HIS A 74 13.97 -6.73 -13.46
CA HIS A 74 13.96 -5.56 -14.33
C HIS A 74 14.89 -4.43 -13.85
N LYS A 75 15.57 -4.58 -12.71
CA LYS A 75 16.45 -3.56 -12.08
C LYS A 75 15.81 -2.17 -11.98
N LEU A 76 14.47 -2.09 -11.88
CA LEU A 76 13.72 -0.85 -12.05
C LEU A 76 14.03 0.22 -10.99
N LEU A 77 14.52 -0.19 -9.81
CA LEU A 77 14.89 0.71 -8.72
C LEU A 77 16.40 0.84 -8.51
N SER A 78 17.22 0.13 -9.30
CA SER A 78 18.67 0.35 -9.29
C SER A 78 18.99 1.49 -10.22
N LEU A 79 19.76 2.47 -9.74
CA LEU A 79 20.31 3.55 -10.58
C LEU A 79 21.10 2.98 -11.78
N GLU A 80 21.62 1.75 -11.66
CA GLU A 80 22.28 1.01 -12.74
C GLU A 80 21.37 0.63 -13.93
N GLY A 81 20.05 0.53 -13.72
CA GLY A 81 19.09 0.24 -14.80
C GLY A 81 18.93 1.41 -15.77
N PHE A 82 19.32 2.61 -15.32
CA PHE A 82 19.41 3.83 -16.10
C PHE A 82 20.86 4.16 -16.41
N THR A 83 21.80 3.20 -16.40
CA THR A 83 23.17 3.47 -16.86
C THR A 83 23.63 2.46 -17.89
N ASP A 84 24.36 2.92 -18.91
CA ASP A 84 25.00 2.02 -19.86
C ASP A 84 26.15 1.22 -19.22
N SER A 85 26.78 0.33 -19.98
CA SER A 85 27.94 -0.46 -19.51
C SER A 85 29.17 0.38 -19.12
N GLU A 86 29.15 1.68 -19.39
CA GLU A 86 30.21 2.65 -19.09
C GLU A 86 29.86 3.52 -17.87
N GLY A 87 28.65 3.37 -17.31
CA GLY A 87 28.17 4.06 -16.12
C GLY A 87 27.53 5.44 -16.40
N ASN A 88 27.24 5.76 -17.66
CA ASN A 88 26.57 7.01 -18.03
C ASN A 88 25.07 6.87 -17.86
N VAL A 89 24.39 7.90 -17.33
CA VAL A 89 22.94 7.88 -17.16
C VAL A 89 22.25 7.89 -18.54
N ILE A 90 21.46 6.86 -18.82
CA ILE A 90 20.61 6.71 -19.99
C ILE A 90 19.41 7.63 -19.80
N ASP A 91 19.47 8.81 -20.41
CA ASP A 91 18.35 9.72 -20.53
C ASP A 91 17.41 9.17 -21.62
N PHE A 92 16.30 8.52 -21.24
CA PHE A 92 15.39 7.88 -22.19
C PHE A 92 14.54 8.85 -23.03
N VAL A 93 14.76 10.16 -22.92
CA VAL A 93 14.11 11.15 -23.79
C VAL A 93 15.01 11.42 -25.01
N ILE A 94 15.01 10.46 -25.94
CA ILE A 94 15.60 10.66 -27.25
C ILE A 94 14.50 11.22 -28.16
N ASP A 95 14.57 12.50 -28.50
CA ASP A 95 13.79 13.10 -29.60
C ASP A 95 14.43 12.71 -30.94
N GLU A 96 14.44 11.41 -31.23
CA GLU A 96 14.65 10.95 -32.59
C GLU A 96 13.27 10.91 -33.23
N ALA A 97 13.07 11.70 -34.28
CA ALA A 97 11.82 11.81 -35.03
C ALA A 97 11.52 10.49 -35.76
N VAL A 98 11.19 9.45 -35.00
CA VAL A 98 10.51 8.26 -35.46
C VAL A 98 9.10 8.70 -35.83
N ASP A 99 8.57 8.22 -36.95
CA ASP A 99 7.16 8.45 -37.28
C ASP A 99 6.28 7.74 -36.23
N VAL A 100 6.02 8.48 -35.15
CA VAL A 100 5.25 8.04 -33.99
C VAL A 100 3.81 7.77 -34.41
N ALA A 101 3.34 8.34 -35.53
CA ALA A 101 1.97 8.14 -35.97
C ALA A 101 1.71 6.67 -36.35
N GLU A 102 2.58 6.05 -37.15
CA GLU A 102 2.38 4.64 -37.55
C GLU A 102 2.51 3.69 -36.36
N THR A 103 3.49 3.95 -35.49
CA THR A 103 3.79 3.09 -34.32
C THR A 103 2.70 3.21 -33.24
N VAL A 104 2.20 4.42 -32.97
CA VAL A 104 1.09 4.64 -32.03
C VAL A 104 -0.21 4.12 -32.60
N VAL A 105 -0.46 4.25 -33.91
CA VAL A 105 -1.64 3.65 -34.54
C VAL A 105 -1.61 2.13 -34.39
N HIS A 106 -0.47 1.48 -34.61
CA HIS A 106 -0.34 0.01 -34.44
C HIS A 106 -0.54 -0.42 -32.98
N LEU A 107 0.11 0.25 -32.02
CA LEU A 107 -0.09 -0.05 -30.59
C LEU A 107 -1.54 0.18 -30.15
N LYS A 108 -2.16 1.30 -30.56
CA LYS A 108 -3.57 1.56 -30.23
C LYS A 108 -4.48 0.51 -30.86
N TYR A 109 -4.21 0.07 -32.09
CA TYR A 109 -5.00 -0.99 -32.73
C TYR A 109 -4.91 -2.33 -31.98
N ASP A 110 -3.73 -2.69 -31.48
CA ASP A 110 -3.55 -3.94 -30.71
C ASP A 110 -4.12 -3.86 -29.30
N ILE A 111 -4.02 -2.70 -28.63
CA ILE A 111 -4.70 -2.45 -27.35
C ILE A 111 -6.23 -2.52 -27.53
N LEU A 112 -6.78 -1.95 -28.61
CA LEU A 112 -8.21 -2.00 -28.93
C LEU A 112 -8.71 -3.39 -29.34
N LYS A 113 -7.83 -4.31 -29.75
CA LYS A 113 -8.17 -5.71 -29.98
C LYS A 113 -8.08 -6.57 -28.73
N HIS A 114 -7.50 -6.06 -27.64
CA HIS A 114 -7.31 -6.83 -26.42
C HIS A 114 -8.68 -7.23 -25.82
N PRO A 115 -8.89 -8.50 -25.43
CA PRO A 115 -10.19 -8.99 -24.96
C PRO A 115 -10.76 -8.21 -23.76
N ASN A 116 -9.88 -7.60 -22.97
CA ASN A 116 -10.26 -6.82 -21.79
C ASN A 116 -10.34 -5.30 -22.04
N VAL A 117 -10.15 -4.82 -23.27
CA VAL A 117 -10.21 -3.36 -23.54
C VAL A 117 -11.59 -2.77 -23.23
N LYS A 118 -12.66 -3.57 -23.32
CA LYS A 118 -14.02 -3.19 -22.88
C LYS A 118 -14.10 -2.78 -21.41
N LEU A 119 -13.08 -3.11 -20.61
CA LEU A 119 -12.99 -2.79 -19.20
C LEU A 119 -12.19 -1.51 -18.91
N THR A 120 -11.61 -0.87 -19.93
CA THR A 120 -10.86 0.39 -19.81
C THR A 120 -11.71 1.57 -20.27
N ALA A 121 -11.23 2.79 -20.02
CA ALA A 121 -11.86 4.02 -20.49
C ALA A 121 -11.96 4.06 -22.04
N ASP A 122 -10.91 3.60 -22.73
CA ASP A 122 -10.89 3.51 -24.20
C ASP A 122 -11.91 2.52 -24.77
N GLY A 123 -12.35 1.53 -23.99
CA GLY A 123 -13.43 0.61 -24.33
C GLY A 123 -14.82 1.09 -23.95
N GLY A 124 -14.98 2.35 -23.52
CA GLY A 124 -16.26 2.97 -23.18
C GLY A 124 -16.70 2.75 -21.73
N LYS A 125 -15.85 2.20 -20.85
CA LYS A 125 -16.14 2.13 -19.42
C LYS A 125 -15.89 3.50 -18.78
N GLN A 126 -16.66 3.84 -17.76
CA GLN A 126 -16.47 5.07 -17.01
C GLN A 126 -15.08 5.08 -16.34
N PRO A 127 -14.33 6.19 -16.37
CA PRO A 127 -13.05 6.32 -15.67
C PRO A 127 -13.22 5.95 -14.20
N TYR A 128 -12.31 5.11 -13.70
CA TYR A 128 -12.33 4.72 -12.29
C TYR A 128 -11.60 5.79 -11.47
N PHE A 129 -12.35 6.63 -10.77
CA PHE A 129 -11.80 7.57 -9.80
C PHE A 129 -11.47 6.79 -8.51
N HIS A 130 -10.19 6.69 -8.16
CA HIS A 130 -9.79 6.11 -6.89
C HIS A 130 -10.20 7.06 -5.76
N GLY A 131 -10.83 6.50 -4.72
CA GLY A 131 -11.35 7.16 -3.52
C GLY A 131 -11.17 8.68 -3.45
N GLU A 132 -12.26 9.41 -3.68
CA GLU A 132 -12.28 10.84 -3.39
C GLU A 132 -11.90 11.04 -1.91
N PRO A 133 -10.90 11.90 -1.61
CA PRO A 133 -10.49 12.17 -0.24
C PRO A 133 -11.64 12.88 0.49
N THR A 134 -12.47 12.08 1.17
CA THR A 134 -13.65 12.57 1.88
C THR A 134 -13.30 13.39 3.12
N GLN A 135 -12.11 13.19 3.69
CA GLN A 135 -11.58 13.98 4.80
C GLN A 135 -10.04 14.00 4.78
N ALA A 136 -9.43 15.18 4.88
CA ALA A 136 -8.00 15.38 5.12
C ALA A 136 -7.78 15.72 6.60
N VAL A 137 -7.41 14.74 7.42
CA VAL A 137 -7.10 14.94 8.85
C VAL A 137 -5.60 14.76 9.06
N ALA A 138 -4.89 15.87 9.27
CA ALA A 138 -3.50 15.83 9.71
C ALA A 138 -3.46 15.77 11.25
N THR A 139 -2.87 14.71 11.81
CA THR A 139 -2.64 14.57 13.25
C THR A 139 -1.17 14.78 13.56
N PHE A 140 -0.82 15.87 14.23
CA PHE A 140 0.54 16.10 14.76
C PHE A 140 0.63 15.53 16.18
N VAL A 141 1.55 14.59 16.41
CA VAL A 141 1.85 14.04 17.74
C VAL A 141 3.16 14.62 18.22
N PHE A 142 3.11 15.46 19.26
CA PHE A 142 4.32 15.95 19.93
C PHE A 142 4.79 14.89 20.95
N GLY A 143 6.04 14.46 20.87
CA GLY A 143 6.64 13.44 21.74
C GLY A 143 6.99 13.89 23.16
N GLY A 144 6.38 14.97 23.65
CA GLY A 144 6.61 15.52 24.99
C GLY A 144 5.31 15.63 25.78
N ASP A 145 5.43 15.54 27.10
CA ASP A 145 4.29 15.76 28.01
C ASP A 145 3.71 17.17 27.79
N ILE A 146 2.41 17.23 27.47
CA ILE A 146 1.70 18.49 27.30
C ILE A 146 1.74 19.24 28.65
N PRO A 147 2.23 20.50 28.72
CA PRO A 147 2.27 21.27 29.96
C PRO A 147 0.87 21.37 30.58
N LYS A 148 0.77 21.29 31.91
CA LYS A 148 -0.53 21.38 32.62
C LYS A 148 -1.25 22.71 32.40
N ASP A 149 -0.51 23.71 31.97
CA ASP A 149 -0.99 25.07 31.71
C ASP A 149 -1.31 25.29 30.22
N ALA A 150 -1.30 24.22 29.41
CA ALA A 150 -1.60 24.31 27.99
C ALA A 150 -3.04 24.79 27.78
N VAL A 151 -3.18 25.86 27.00
CA VAL A 151 -4.48 26.42 26.64
C VAL A 151 -5.19 25.45 25.69
N THR A 152 -6.29 24.86 26.15
CA THR A 152 -7.21 24.10 25.30
C THR A 152 -7.92 25.07 24.36
N LEU A 153 -7.43 25.19 23.13
CA LEU A 153 -8.10 25.98 22.10
C LEU A 153 -9.33 25.21 21.61
N ASN A 154 -10.49 25.86 21.61
CA ASN A 154 -11.64 25.32 20.90
C ASN A 154 -11.33 25.33 19.40
N PRO A 155 -11.61 24.23 18.68
CA PRO A 155 -11.38 24.18 17.24
C PRO A 155 -12.20 25.29 16.58
N VAL A 156 -11.52 26.28 16.01
CA VAL A 156 -12.14 27.31 15.20
C VAL A 156 -12.27 26.74 13.80
N SER A 157 -13.51 26.67 13.28
CA SER A 157 -13.74 26.39 11.86
C SER A 157 -13.19 27.56 11.06
N THR A 158 -11.98 27.40 10.55
CA THR A 158 -11.37 28.35 9.62
C THR A 158 -11.56 27.82 8.21
N SER A 159 -12.05 28.66 7.29
CA SER A 159 -12.28 28.32 5.88
C SER A 159 -11.01 28.33 5.04
N TYR A 160 -9.85 28.02 5.63
CA TYR A 160 -8.60 27.94 4.87
C TYR A 160 -8.54 26.55 4.22
N GLU A 161 -8.59 26.52 2.89
CA GLU A 161 -8.36 25.32 2.09
C GLU A 161 -6.86 25.19 1.80
N LEU A 162 -6.31 23.99 2.00
CA LEU A 162 -4.94 23.69 1.58
C LEU A 162 -4.98 23.27 0.12
N LEU A 163 -4.43 24.13 -0.75
CA LEU A 163 -4.35 23.89 -2.19
C LEU A 163 -3.03 23.19 -2.51
N SER A 164 -3.08 22.24 -3.44
CA SER A 164 -1.87 21.63 -4.02
C SER A 164 -1.18 22.59 -4.99
N ASP A 165 0.07 22.28 -5.37
CA ASP A 165 0.80 23.10 -6.35
C ASP A 165 0.07 23.09 -7.71
N GLU A 166 -0.57 21.98 -8.09
CA GLU A 166 -1.39 21.87 -9.31
C GLU A 166 -2.65 22.74 -9.24
N ASP A 167 -3.33 22.79 -8.09
CA ASP A 167 -4.48 23.70 -7.89
C ASP A 167 -4.04 25.16 -8.00
N LEU A 168 -2.85 25.49 -7.49
CA LEU A 168 -2.29 26.84 -7.59
C LEU A 168 -1.92 27.19 -9.04
N GLU A 169 -1.35 26.26 -9.80
CA GLU A 169 -1.05 26.45 -11.22
C GLU A 169 -2.32 26.71 -12.04
N GLU A 170 -3.41 25.98 -11.79
CA GLU A 170 -4.72 26.23 -12.42
C GLU A 170 -5.31 27.59 -12.03
N ILE A 171 -5.21 27.99 -10.76
CA ILE A 171 -5.75 29.26 -10.28
C ILE A 171 -4.97 30.45 -10.83
N PHE A 172 -3.65 30.33 -10.93
CA PHE A 172 -2.77 31.43 -11.33
C PHE A 172 -2.36 31.40 -12.81
N ASN A 173 -2.80 30.40 -13.59
CA ASN A 173 -2.39 30.17 -14.98
C ASN A 173 -0.86 30.28 -15.18
N LEU A 174 -0.11 29.68 -14.25
CA LEU A 174 1.36 29.65 -14.28
C LEU A 174 1.88 28.63 -15.28
#